data_AF-A0A1R7SXG7-F1
#
_entry.id   AF-A0A1R7SXG7-F1
#
_cell.length_a   1.000
_cell.length_b   1.000
_cell.length_c   1.000
_cell.angle_alpha   90.00
_cell.angle_beta   90.00
_cell.angle_gamma   90.00
#
_symmetry.space_group_name_H-M   'P 1'
#
loop_
_entity.id
_entity.type
_entity.pdbx_description
1 polymer ?
#
loop_
_entity_poly.entity_id
_entity_poly.type
_entity_poly.pdbx_seq_one_letter_code
_entity_poly.pdbx_strand_id
1 'polypeptide(L)' 'PFSTVYQHVCTYGSLRYETVRLPDCADGVDPFVSYPVARSCVCSLCSVDTSDCTIQSLQPDFC' A
#
# COMPACT_ATOMS: atom_id res chain seq x y z
N PRO A 1 -10.16 -16.06 30.82
CA PRO A 1 -10.72 -16.00 29.46
C PRO A 1 -10.25 -14.73 28.73
N PHE A 2 -9.54 -14.87 27.61
CA PHE A 2 -9.14 -13.70 26.82
C PHE A 2 -10.31 -13.28 25.93
N SER A 3 -10.77 -12.04 26.08
CA SER A 3 -11.72 -11.43 25.15
C SER A 3 -11.01 -11.13 23.84
N THR A 4 -11.64 -11.47 22.71
CA THR A 4 -11.14 -11.03 21.41
C THR A 4 -11.38 -9.53 21.28
N VAL A 5 -10.31 -8.76 21.05
CA VAL A 5 -10.35 -7.31 20.82
C VAL A 5 -9.92 -7.04 19.39
N TYR A 6 -10.74 -6.29 18.65
CA TYR A 6 -10.46 -5.89 17.29
C TYR A 6 -9.93 -4.46 17.28
N GLN A 7 -8.74 -4.26 16.73
CA GLN A 7 -8.12 -2.94 16.59
C GLN A 7 -8.27 -2.49 15.14
N HIS A 8 -8.97 -1.39 14.94
CA HIS A 8 -9.17 -0.78 13.63
C HIS A 8 -8.08 0.27 13.37
N VAL A 9 -7.64 0.36 12.12
CA VAL A 9 -6.68 1.35 11.64
C VAL A 9 -7.25 2.08 10.43
N CYS A 10 -6.68 3.24 10.09
CA CYS A 10 -6.97 3.90 8.81
C CYS A 10 -6.27 3.12 7.69
N THR A 11 -7.04 2.63 6.72
CA THR A 11 -6.52 1.86 5.57
C THR A 11 -7.30 2.19 4.29
N TYR A 12 -6.85 1.64 3.16
CA TYR A 12 -7.51 1.80 1.86
C TYR A 12 -8.95 1.28 1.92
N GLY A 13 -9.91 2.15 1.59
CA GLY A 13 -11.30 1.76 1.39
C GLY A 13 -11.54 1.28 -0.04
N SER A 14 -11.20 2.14 -0.99
CA SER A 14 -11.14 1.79 -2.42
C SER A 14 -9.86 2.35 -3.03
N LEU A 15 -9.28 1.63 -3.98
CA LEU A 15 -8.04 2.00 -4.63
C LEU A 15 -8.14 1.88 -6.15
N ARG A 16 -7.21 2.53 -6.85
CA ARG A 16 -6.90 2.25 -8.25
C ARG A 16 -5.40 2.09 -8.40
N TYR A 17 -5.00 1.37 -9.43
CA TYR A 17 -3.61 1.36 -9.86
C TYR A 17 -3.39 2.44 -10.91
N GLU A 18 -2.31 3.19 -10.75
CA GLU A 18 -1.76 4.06 -11.78
C GLU A 18 -0.40 3.52 -12.22
N THR A 19 -0.01 3.84 -13.46
CA THR A 19 1.25 3.36 -14.04
C THR A 19 2.08 4.55 -14.50
N VAL A 20 3.36 4.53 -14.14
CA VAL A 20 4.36 5.51 -14.58
C VAL A 20 5.47 4.83 -15.36
N ARG A 21 6.10 5.57 -16.26
CA ARG A 21 7.29 5.11 -16.99
C ARG A 21 8.53 5.69 -16.35
N LEU A 22 9.39 4.83 -15.80
CA LEU A 22 10.68 5.25 -15.25
C LEU A 22 11.66 5.63 -16.37
N PRO A 23 12.46 6.70 -16.18
CA PRO A 23 13.55 7.02 -17.10
C PRO A 23 14.74 6.06 -16.93
N ASP A 24 15.60 6.00 -17.94
CA ASP A 24 16.95 5.40 -17.87
C ASP A 24 17.01 3.90 -17.48
N CYS A 25 15.96 3.13 -17.76
CA CYS A 25 16.00 1.68 -17.66
C CYS A 25 16.91 1.07 -18.74
N ALA A 26 17.60 -0.03 -18.40
CA ALA A 26 18.45 -0.77 -19.34
C ALA A 26 17.64 -1.42 -20.48
N ASP A 27 18.30 -1.71 -21.61
CA ASP A 27 17.67 -2.35 -22.75
C ASP A 27 17.04 -3.70 -22.38
N GLY A 28 15.78 -3.90 -22.76
CA GLY A 28 15.02 -5.11 -22.47
C GLY A 28 14.34 -5.14 -21.09
N VAL A 29 14.53 -4.13 -20.25
CA VAL A 29 13.78 -3.96 -18.99
C VAL A 29 12.46 -3.25 -19.27
N ASP A 30 11.36 -3.74 -18.69
CA ASP A 30 10.07 -3.04 -18.72
C ASP A 30 10.14 -1.80 -17.81
N PRO A 31 10.03 -0.57 -18.37
CA PRO A 31 10.14 0.66 -17.59
C PRO A 31 8.82 1.03 -16.88
N PHE A 32 7.74 0.26 -17.05
CA PHE A 32 6.43 0.61 -16.49
C PHE A 32 6.25 0.07 -15.07
N VAL A 33 6.02 0.96 -14.10
CA VAL A 33 5.75 0.61 -12.70
C VAL A 33 4.34 1.02 -12.33
N SER A 34 3.59 0.10 -11.71
CA SER A 34 2.23 0.35 -11.24
C SER A 34 2.18 0.47 -9.71
N TYR A 35 1.51 1.49 -9.19
CA TYR A 35 1.39 1.74 -7.75
C TYR A 35 -0.07 1.99 -7.34
N PRO A 36 -0.45 1.65 -6.10
CA PRO A 36 -1.80 1.87 -5.60
C PRO A 36 -2.01 3.35 -5.23
N VAL A 37 -3.19 3.87 -5.59
CA VAL A 37 -3.66 5.21 -5.23
C VAL A 37 -5.00 5.08 -4.51
N ALA A 38 -5.07 5.60 -3.29
CA ALA A 38 -6.31 5.66 -2.52
C ALA A 38 -7.36 6.50 -3.26
N ARG A 39 -8.52 5.91 -3.53
CA ARG A 39 -9.73 6.64 -3.92
C ARG A 39 -10.58 7.02 -2.71
N SER A 40 -10.54 6.20 -1.66
CA SER A 40 -11.15 6.48 -0.37
C SER A 40 -10.40 5.77 0.75
N CYS A 41 -10.60 6.22 1.98
CA CYS A 41 -10.04 5.63 3.20
C CYS A 41 -11.17 5.12 4.10
N VAL A 42 -10.88 4.12 4.94
CA VAL A 42 -11.83 3.54 5.90
C VAL A 42 -11.11 3.15 7.18
N CYS A 43 -11.83 3.15 8.31
CA CYS A 43 -11.36 2.60 9.58
C CYS A 43 -11.77 1.13 9.71
N SER A 44 -10.88 0.20 9.34
CA SER A 44 -11.14 -1.25 9.38
C SER A 44 -9.95 -2.02 9.95
N LEU A 45 -10.08 -3.35 10.03
CA LEU A 45 -8.91 -4.21 10.26
C LEU A 45 -7.89 -4.00 9.13
N CYS A 46 -6.60 -4.07 9.46
CA CYS A 46 -5.53 -4.09 8.48
C CYS A 46 -5.51 -5.46 7.77
N SER A 47 -5.60 -5.47 6.44
CA SER A 47 -5.52 -6.70 5.64
C SER A 47 -4.06 -7.06 5.39
N VAL A 48 -3.59 -8.13 6.03
CA VAL A 48 -2.23 -8.66 5.84
C VAL A 48 -1.99 -9.24 4.45
N ASP A 49 -3.05 -9.50 3.68
CA ASP A 49 -2.94 -10.00 2.31
C ASP A 49 -2.47 -8.92 1.33
N THR A 50 -2.69 -7.64 1.66
CA THR A 50 -2.48 -6.50 0.75
C THR A 50 -1.69 -5.35 1.35
N SER A 51 -1.49 -5.34 2.66
CA SER A 51 -0.85 -4.25 3.40
C SER A 51 0.15 -4.79 4.42
N ASP A 52 1.26 -4.07 4.59
CA ASP A 52 2.20 -4.32 5.69
C ASP A 52 1.66 -3.70 6.99
N CYS A 53 1.17 -4.55 7.89
CA CYS A 53 0.54 -4.16 9.15
C CYS A 53 1.59 -3.98 10.26
N THR A 54 2.33 -2.89 10.23
CA THR A 54 3.43 -2.57 11.16
C THR A 54 3.13 -1.34 12.03
N ILE A 55 3.97 -1.10 13.05
CA ILE A 55 3.94 0.13 13.88
C ILE A 55 4.61 1.28 13.14
N GLN A 56 5.76 1.04 12.51
CA GLN A 56 6.51 2.03 11.75
C GLN A 56 7.27 1.35 10.61
N SER A 57 7.28 1.98 9.45
CA SER A 57 8.06 1.59 8.28
C SER A 57 8.95 2.76 7.82
N LEU A 58 9.58 2.62 6.67
CA LEU A 58 10.22 3.72 5.95
C LEU A 58 9.17 4.78 5.56
N GLN A 59 9.61 6.03 5.38
CA GLN A 59 8.71 7.08 4.91
C GLN A 59 8.26 6.80 3.47
N PRO A 60 7.05 7.22 3.04
CA PRO A 60 6.54 6.93 1.69
C PRO A 60 7.39 7.50 0.54
N ASP A 61 8.21 8.51 0.81
CA ASP A 61 9.11 9.19 -0.12
C ASP A 61 10.57 8.73 0.00
N PHE A 62 10.83 7.66 0.77
CA PHE A 62 12.15 7.05 0.85
C PHE A 62 12.53 6.41 -0.50
N CYS A 63 13.69 6.78 -1.04
CA CYS A 63 14.29 6.23 -2.26
C CYS A 63 15.56 5.45 -1.92
#